data_AF-A0A4Y8T901-F1
#
_entry.id   AF-A0A4Y8T901-F1
#
_cell.length_a   1.000
_cell.length_b   1.000
_cell.length_c   1.000
_cell.angle_alpha   90.00
_cell.angle_beta   90.00
_cell.angle_gamma   90.00
#
_symmetry.space_group_name_H-M   'P 1'
#
loop_
_entity.id
_entity.type
_entity.pdbx_description
1 polymer ?
#
loop_
_entity_poly.entity_id
_entity_poly.type
_entity_poly.pdbx_seq_one_letter_code
_entity_poly.pdbx_strand_id
1 'polypeptide(L)'
;MKKINVNIDEDSWGTTPVPSSILGIPNQENFNLIEVLIHIGMVTRHPEDHGININTYWAFLRYMNCFKEGENFKLSKKWEDVDSHQKTILSDDFGMGFASYLLTKYMDIIAIVDTGFFLKYLPSSLGVNKKSKKGPSKTPDFILLDRSGDLHILECKGTQTSINRLEKQLSDGKEQVDNLNDPGGIISEKLVTGIFIPQFKSTEQAYFKIIDPEFSLDFADVKKEEVVVRCLQGQLAKELQMVDKREWGNYIANIKELKEVNLEHLFEVFKVDDVNLDYSNNFHSDGFEWKVKFHTTIFKKMNENRNINLYDFLLGNIKKEVRVGKNDRNQIEVNSVLGLTISASNKN
;
A
#
# COMPACT_ATOMS: atom_id res chain seq x y z
N MET A 1 12.35 -7.00 16.40
CA MET A 1 12.89 -6.73 15.05
C MET A 1 13.11 -8.04 14.31
N LYS A 2 12.90 -8.03 12.99
CA LYS A 2 13.12 -9.13 12.06
C LYS A 2 14.14 -8.72 11.01
N LYS A 3 14.81 -9.69 10.41
CA LYS A 3 15.79 -9.51 9.33
C LYS A 3 15.34 -10.23 8.07
N ILE A 4 15.51 -9.58 6.92
CA ILE A 4 15.27 -10.13 5.60
C ILE A 4 16.34 -9.62 4.63
N ASN A 5 16.85 -10.50 3.77
CA ASN A 5 17.77 -10.09 2.72
C ASN A 5 16.98 -9.43 1.59
N VAL A 6 17.50 -8.34 1.05
CA VAL A 6 16.89 -7.60 -0.04
C VAL A 6 17.85 -7.61 -1.24
N ASN A 7 17.30 -7.89 -2.41
CA ASN A 7 18.01 -7.82 -3.67
C ASN A 7 17.28 -6.88 -4.64
N ILE A 8 18.03 -6.01 -5.27
CA ILE A 8 17.57 -5.17 -6.38
C ILE A 8 18.21 -5.78 -7.63
N ASP A 9 17.39 -6.14 -8.59
CA ASP A 9 17.85 -6.64 -9.89
C ASP A 9 18.19 -5.44 -10.77
N GLU A 10 19.36 -4.84 -10.57
CA GLU A 10 19.77 -3.63 -11.30
C GLU A 10 19.76 -3.84 -12.82
N ASP A 11 20.10 -5.06 -13.28
CA ASP A 11 20.09 -5.44 -14.69
C ASP A 11 18.68 -5.34 -15.32
N SER A 12 17.62 -5.42 -14.51
CA SER A 12 16.24 -5.34 -15.01
C SER A 12 15.83 -3.95 -15.49
N TRP A 13 16.52 -2.88 -15.08
CA TRP A 13 16.30 -1.52 -15.62
C TRP A 13 16.98 -1.31 -16.99
N GLY A 14 17.78 -2.28 -17.47
CA GLY A 14 18.45 -2.22 -18.76
C GLY A 14 19.40 -1.01 -18.87
N THR A 15 19.06 -0.06 -19.73
CA THR A 15 19.81 1.19 -19.92
C THR A 15 19.32 2.34 -19.05
N THR A 16 18.14 2.19 -18.43
CA THR A 16 17.57 3.19 -17.52
C THR A 16 18.32 3.12 -16.19
N PRO A 17 18.67 4.24 -15.55
CA PRO A 17 19.29 4.20 -14.23
C PRO A 17 18.28 3.75 -13.18
N VAL A 18 18.69 2.86 -12.27
CA VAL A 18 17.89 2.50 -11.10
C VAL A 18 17.71 3.75 -10.22
N PRO A 19 16.49 4.05 -9.73
CA PRO A 19 16.25 5.18 -8.84
C PRO A 19 17.13 5.17 -7.60
N SER A 20 17.66 6.33 -7.24
CA SER A 20 18.49 6.48 -6.02
C SER A 20 17.75 6.09 -4.73
N SER A 21 16.43 6.27 -4.68
CA SER A 21 15.56 5.81 -3.60
C SER A 21 15.57 4.28 -3.46
N ILE A 22 15.52 3.57 -4.58
CA ILE A 22 15.59 2.10 -4.62
C ILE A 22 17.01 1.63 -4.29
N LEU A 23 18.05 2.23 -4.88
CA LEU A 23 19.45 1.92 -4.55
C LEU A 23 19.80 2.22 -3.08
N GLY A 24 19.06 3.11 -2.43
CA GLY A 24 19.19 3.39 -1.00
C GLY A 24 18.69 2.26 -0.09
N ILE A 25 17.99 1.26 -0.62
CA ILE A 25 17.51 0.11 0.15
C ILE A 25 18.70 -0.80 0.49
N PRO A 26 18.93 -1.10 1.78
CA PRO A 26 20.04 -1.95 2.18
C PRO A 26 19.81 -3.39 1.71
N ASN A 27 20.90 -4.10 1.39
CA ASN A 27 20.88 -5.52 1.04
C ASN A 27 20.36 -6.46 2.16
N GLN A 28 20.20 -5.93 3.38
CA GLN A 28 19.49 -6.57 4.47
C GLN A 28 18.70 -5.51 5.24
N GLU A 29 17.39 -5.71 5.33
CA GLU A 29 16.49 -4.81 6.02
C GLU A 29 16.16 -5.36 7.42
N ASN A 30 16.34 -4.51 8.43
CA ASN A 30 15.82 -4.73 9.77
C ASN A 30 14.45 -4.07 9.89
N PHE A 31 13.40 -4.84 10.08
CA PHE A 31 12.03 -4.32 10.12
C PHE A 31 11.29 -4.73 11.38
N ASN A 32 10.25 -3.96 11.71
CA ASN A 32 9.30 -4.33 12.74
C ASN A 32 8.15 -5.10 12.10
N LEU A 33 7.89 -6.33 12.57
CA LEU A 33 6.82 -7.17 12.03
C LEU A 33 5.45 -6.47 12.12
N ILE A 34 5.20 -5.78 13.23
CA ILE A 34 3.94 -5.09 13.48
C ILE A 34 3.70 -3.98 12.45
N GLU A 35 4.75 -3.28 12.02
CA GLU A 35 4.70 -2.27 10.97
C GLU A 35 4.26 -2.88 9.64
N VAL A 36 4.87 -4.01 9.26
CA VAL A 36 4.46 -4.75 8.05
C VAL A 36 3.01 -5.22 8.14
N LEU A 37 2.55 -5.68 9.31
CA LEU A 37 1.15 -6.09 9.51
C LEU A 37 0.17 -4.92 9.37
N ILE A 38 0.57 -3.71 9.77
CA ILE A 38 -0.20 -2.48 9.51
C ILE A 38 -0.31 -2.24 8.01
N HIS A 39 0.82 -2.32 7.29
CA HIS A 39 0.83 -2.17 5.84
C HIS A 39 -0.04 -3.22 5.15
N ILE A 40 -0.06 -4.48 5.60
CA ILE A 40 -1.00 -5.50 5.11
C ILE A 40 -2.46 -5.05 5.29
N GLY A 41 -2.82 -4.62 6.51
CA GLY A 41 -4.17 -4.13 6.80
C GLY A 41 -4.58 -2.93 5.93
N MET A 42 -3.62 -2.05 5.62
CA MET A 42 -3.83 -0.89 4.75
C MET A 42 -4.00 -1.27 3.28
N VAL A 43 -3.12 -2.11 2.71
CA VAL A 43 -3.15 -2.41 1.27
C VAL A 43 -4.25 -3.39 0.89
N THR A 44 -4.66 -4.27 1.80
CA THR A 44 -5.77 -5.23 1.55
C THR A 44 -7.16 -4.61 1.69
N ARG A 45 -7.24 -3.35 2.13
CA ARG A 45 -8.49 -2.59 2.20
C ARG A 45 -8.81 -1.98 0.84
N HIS A 46 -9.93 -2.38 0.27
CA HIS A 46 -10.45 -1.75 -0.94
C HIS A 46 -11.00 -0.34 -0.64
N PRO A 47 -10.82 0.67 -1.53
CA PRO A 47 -11.35 2.01 -1.32
C PRO A 47 -12.88 2.09 -1.19
N GLU A 48 -13.61 1.14 -1.76
CA GLU A 48 -15.07 1.03 -1.61
C GLU A 48 -15.43 0.04 -0.50
N ASP A 49 -16.38 0.43 0.35
CA ASP A 49 -16.92 -0.47 1.39
C ASP A 49 -18.19 -1.14 0.88
N HIS A 50 -18.11 -2.45 0.65
CA HIS A 50 -19.26 -3.27 0.23
C HIS A 50 -20.00 -3.91 1.43
N GLY A 51 -19.78 -3.44 2.65
CA GLY A 51 -20.34 -4.00 3.88
C GLY A 51 -19.63 -5.27 4.36
N ILE A 52 -18.59 -5.72 3.63
CA ILE A 52 -17.72 -6.86 3.98
C ILE A 52 -16.33 -6.28 4.23
N ASN A 53 -16.15 -5.69 5.41
CA ASN A 53 -14.92 -4.97 5.73
C ASN A 53 -14.01 -5.82 6.63
N ILE A 54 -12.75 -5.94 6.24
CA ILE A 54 -11.75 -6.62 7.05
C ILE A 54 -11.27 -5.62 8.13
N ASN A 55 -11.28 -6.02 9.40
CA ASN A 55 -10.89 -5.15 10.52
C ASN A 55 -9.46 -4.58 10.31
N THR A 56 -9.20 -3.31 10.61
CA THR A 56 -7.89 -2.65 10.42
C THR A 56 -6.69 -3.43 10.96
N TYR A 57 -6.86 -4.21 12.03
CA TYR A 57 -5.81 -5.04 12.64
C TYR A 57 -5.96 -6.55 12.38
N TRP A 58 -6.74 -6.95 11.38
CA TRP A 58 -6.97 -8.37 11.07
C TRP A 58 -5.69 -9.15 10.81
N ALA A 59 -4.73 -8.50 10.13
CA ALA A 59 -3.45 -9.10 9.79
C ALA A 59 -2.66 -9.44 11.07
N PHE A 60 -2.79 -8.59 12.10
CA PHE A 60 -2.22 -8.89 13.42
C PHE A 60 -2.85 -10.13 14.04
N LEU A 61 -4.18 -10.19 14.13
CA LEU A 61 -4.90 -11.34 14.71
C LEU A 61 -4.51 -12.65 14.02
N ARG A 62 -4.30 -12.61 12.71
CA ARG A 62 -3.99 -13.79 11.92
C ARG A 62 -2.51 -14.16 11.96
N TYR A 63 -1.61 -13.18 11.90
CA TYR A 63 -0.21 -13.43 11.54
C TYR A 63 0.82 -13.16 12.63
N MET A 64 0.48 -12.46 13.71
CA MET A 64 1.48 -12.10 14.75
C MET A 64 2.22 -13.33 15.30
N ASN A 65 1.48 -14.43 15.51
CA ASN A 65 2.01 -15.67 16.08
C ASN A 65 2.50 -16.68 15.04
N CYS A 66 2.55 -16.30 13.75
CA CYS A 66 2.99 -17.21 12.69
C CYS A 66 4.50 -17.44 12.67
N PHE A 67 5.28 -16.48 13.16
CA PHE A 67 6.72 -16.45 12.97
C PHE A 67 7.49 -16.97 14.19
N LYS A 68 8.66 -17.56 13.94
CA LYS A 68 9.60 -17.96 14.99
C LYS A 68 10.02 -16.74 15.81
N GLU A 69 10.30 -16.88 17.11
CA GLU A 69 10.86 -15.78 17.91
C GLU A 69 12.28 -15.38 17.47
N GLY A 70 12.72 -14.18 17.86
CA GLY A 70 14.03 -13.62 17.52
C GLY A 70 14.09 -12.94 16.15
N GLU A 71 15.29 -12.65 15.67
CA GLU A 71 15.51 -11.85 14.45
C GLU A 71 15.24 -12.61 13.15
N ASN A 72 15.31 -13.94 13.17
CA ASN A 72 15.13 -14.75 11.98
C ASN A 72 13.67 -14.65 11.50
N PHE A 73 13.47 -14.10 10.30
CA PHE A 73 12.16 -14.05 9.66
C PHE A 73 11.88 -15.39 8.99
N LYS A 74 11.22 -16.27 9.74
CA LYS A 74 10.91 -17.65 9.34
C LYS A 74 9.64 -18.08 10.06
N LEU A 75 8.83 -18.93 9.43
CA LEU A 75 7.62 -19.46 10.05
C LEU A 75 7.96 -20.31 11.27
N SER A 76 7.09 -20.26 12.27
CA SER A 76 7.20 -21.08 13.47
C SER A 76 6.87 -22.54 13.17
N LYS A 77 7.33 -23.46 14.03
CA LYS A 77 6.98 -24.89 13.92
C LYS A 77 5.47 -25.11 13.95
N LYS A 78 4.72 -24.30 14.71
CA LYS A 78 3.26 -24.42 14.84
C LYS A 78 2.53 -24.17 13.50
N TRP A 79 3.17 -23.46 12.57
CA TRP A 79 2.62 -23.17 11.26
C TRP A 79 2.87 -24.28 10.24
N GLU A 80 3.68 -25.31 10.56
CA GLU A 80 3.97 -26.41 9.63
C GLU A 80 2.73 -27.22 9.25
N ASP A 81 1.79 -27.42 10.19
CA ASP A 81 0.61 -28.25 9.97
C ASP A 81 -0.63 -27.45 9.54
N VAL A 82 -0.48 -26.12 9.42
CA VAL A 82 -1.55 -25.25 8.91
C VAL A 82 -1.82 -25.58 7.43
N ASP A 83 -3.10 -25.51 7.06
CA ASP A 83 -3.57 -25.75 5.70
C ASP A 83 -2.77 -24.96 4.64
N SER A 84 -2.53 -25.59 3.49
CA SER A 84 -1.69 -25.03 2.44
C SER A 84 -2.30 -23.78 1.79
N HIS A 85 -3.63 -23.66 1.72
CA HIS A 85 -4.27 -22.45 1.21
C HIS A 85 -4.07 -21.27 2.17
N GLN A 86 -4.13 -21.51 3.49
CA GLN A 86 -3.86 -20.47 4.49
C GLN A 86 -2.41 -19.96 4.40
N LYS A 87 -1.46 -20.86 4.09
CA LYS A 87 -0.06 -20.50 3.84
C LYS A 87 0.11 -19.66 2.58
N THR A 88 -0.54 -20.04 1.47
CA THR A 88 -0.52 -19.24 0.25
C THR A 88 -1.03 -17.82 0.50
N ILE A 89 -2.18 -17.69 1.17
CA ILE A 89 -2.75 -16.39 1.52
C ILE A 89 -1.76 -15.57 2.37
N LEU A 90 -1.11 -16.18 3.38
CA LEU A 90 -0.10 -15.48 4.18
C LEU A 90 1.02 -14.92 3.30
N SER A 91 1.60 -15.72 2.40
CA SER A 91 2.69 -15.21 1.56
C SER A 91 2.24 -14.11 0.61
N ASP A 92 1.04 -14.22 0.03
CA ASP A 92 0.51 -13.21 -0.89
C ASP A 92 0.28 -11.88 -0.15
N ASP A 93 -0.32 -11.93 1.04
CA ASP A 93 -0.53 -10.76 1.89
C ASP A 93 0.79 -10.10 2.28
N PHE A 94 1.78 -10.90 2.70
CA PHE A 94 3.11 -10.38 3.03
C PHE A 94 3.85 -9.84 1.80
N GLY A 95 3.60 -10.37 0.61
CA GLY A 95 4.14 -9.82 -0.64
C GLY A 95 3.73 -8.37 -0.82
N MET A 96 2.43 -8.10 -0.70
CA MET A 96 1.89 -6.74 -0.81
C MET A 96 2.28 -5.86 0.38
N GLY A 97 2.15 -6.37 1.60
CA GLY A 97 2.42 -5.58 2.82
C GLY A 97 3.88 -5.22 3.00
N PHE A 98 4.81 -6.14 2.69
CA PHE A 98 6.23 -5.85 2.79
C PHE A 98 6.69 -4.88 1.69
N ALA A 99 6.18 -5.03 0.46
CA ALA A 99 6.41 -4.06 -0.61
C ALA A 99 5.90 -2.67 -0.21
N SER A 100 4.67 -2.59 0.32
CA SER A 100 4.10 -1.34 0.82
C SER A 100 4.96 -0.69 1.91
N TYR A 101 5.39 -1.46 2.91
CA TYR A 101 6.30 -0.98 3.97
C TYR A 101 7.60 -0.42 3.39
N LEU A 102 8.27 -1.20 2.54
CA LEU A 102 9.60 -0.86 2.04
C LEU A 102 9.55 0.34 1.10
N LEU A 103 8.60 0.36 0.16
CA LEU A 103 8.48 1.46 -0.81
C LEU A 103 8.02 2.75 -0.13
N THR A 104 7.12 2.68 0.85
CA THR A 104 6.76 3.87 1.66
C THR A 104 7.99 4.46 2.34
N LYS A 105 8.84 3.61 2.92
CA LYS A 105 10.04 4.04 3.65
C LYS A 105 11.12 4.65 2.77
N TYR A 106 11.35 4.09 1.57
CA TYR A 106 12.51 4.46 0.74
C TYR A 106 12.15 5.31 -0.48
N MET A 107 10.94 5.19 -1.02
CA MET A 107 10.44 5.98 -2.16
C MET A 107 9.45 7.07 -1.75
N ASP A 108 9.17 7.23 -0.45
CA ASP A 108 8.26 8.26 0.05
C ASP A 108 6.86 8.14 -0.59
N ILE A 109 6.37 6.89 -0.72
CA ILE A 109 5.05 6.55 -1.26
C ILE A 109 3.95 7.01 -0.31
N ILE A 110 2.93 7.67 -0.88
CA ILE A 110 1.94 8.43 -0.11
C ILE A 110 0.51 7.95 -0.35
N ALA A 111 0.31 7.21 -1.44
CA ALA A 111 -0.94 6.56 -1.79
C ALA A 111 -0.64 5.24 -2.47
N ILE A 112 -1.37 4.20 -2.07
CA ILE A 112 -1.29 2.85 -2.64
C ILE A 112 -2.72 2.38 -2.88
N VAL A 113 -3.12 2.36 -4.14
CA VAL A 113 -4.50 2.13 -4.54
C VAL A 113 -4.57 0.95 -5.49
N ASP A 114 -5.55 0.08 -5.26
CA ASP A 114 -5.85 -1.05 -6.13
C ASP A 114 -6.05 -0.55 -7.55
N THR A 115 -5.33 -1.14 -8.51
CA THR A 115 -5.49 -0.75 -9.91
C THR A 115 -6.95 -0.88 -10.32
N GLY A 116 -7.66 -1.94 -9.87
CA GLY A 116 -9.09 -2.14 -10.14
C GLY A 116 -9.99 -0.94 -9.80
N PHE A 117 -9.72 -0.24 -8.70
CA PHE A 117 -10.44 0.98 -8.33
C PHE A 117 -10.16 2.11 -9.32
N PHE A 118 -8.90 2.27 -9.70
CA PHE A 118 -8.47 3.27 -10.68
C PHE A 118 -9.20 3.11 -12.03
N LEU A 119 -9.37 1.86 -12.49
CA LEU A 119 -10.02 1.54 -13.77
C LEU A 119 -11.50 1.89 -13.84
N LYS A 120 -12.15 2.04 -12.68
CA LYS A 120 -13.56 2.46 -12.62
C LYS A 120 -13.73 3.89 -13.12
N TYR A 121 -12.76 4.75 -12.85
CA TYR A 121 -12.81 6.18 -13.16
C TYR A 121 -12.08 6.55 -14.43
N LEU A 122 -11.04 5.78 -14.77
CA LEU A 122 -10.23 6.00 -15.97
C LEU A 122 -10.24 4.75 -16.86
N PRO A 123 -11.40 4.33 -17.38
CA PRO A 123 -11.52 3.07 -18.12
C PRO A 123 -10.75 3.06 -19.45
N SER A 124 -10.45 4.23 -20.02
CA SER A 124 -9.61 4.39 -21.22
C SER A 124 -8.13 4.19 -20.93
N SER A 125 -7.68 4.31 -19.67
CA SER A 125 -6.27 4.30 -19.25
C SER A 125 -5.59 2.92 -19.35
N LEU A 126 -6.19 2.01 -20.10
CA LEU A 126 -5.88 0.59 -20.02
C LEU A 126 -5.75 -0.10 -21.36
N GLY A 127 -6.30 0.45 -22.45
CA GLY A 127 -6.26 -0.26 -23.74
C GLY A 127 -6.87 -1.67 -23.67
N VAL A 128 -7.63 -1.99 -22.62
CA VAL A 128 -8.06 -3.35 -22.31
C VAL A 128 -9.28 -3.69 -23.16
N ASN A 129 -9.01 -4.21 -24.36
CA ASN A 129 -9.97 -5.01 -25.11
C ASN A 129 -10.25 -6.37 -24.43
N LYS A 130 -9.57 -6.77 -23.34
CA LYS A 130 -9.84 -8.03 -22.61
C LYS A 130 -9.56 -7.93 -21.10
N LYS A 131 -10.60 -7.60 -20.31
CA LYS A 131 -10.56 -7.70 -18.83
C LYS A 131 -10.54 -9.18 -18.43
N SER A 132 -9.38 -9.84 -18.42
CA SER A 132 -9.30 -11.21 -17.93
C SER A 132 -8.83 -11.23 -16.47
N LYS A 133 -9.61 -11.88 -15.60
CA LYS A 133 -9.22 -12.16 -14.20
C LYS A 133 -8.03 -13.13 -14.10
N LYS A 134 -7.55 -13.68 -15.23
CA LYS A 134 -6.51 -14.69 -15.35
C LYS A 134 -5.72 -14.49 -16.64
N GLY A 135 -4.42 -14.77 -16.62
CA GLY A 135 -3.55 -14.81 -17.80
C GLY A 135 -2.77 -13.53 -18.07
N PRO A 136 -2.05 -13.44 -19.21
CA PRO A 136 -1.10 -12.37 -19.56
C PRO A 136 -1.67 -10.97 -19.79
N SER A 137 -2.95 -10.78 -19.49
CA SER A 137 -3.65 -9.49 -19.59
C SER A 137 -4.20 -9.06 -18.22
N LYS A 138 -3.64 -9.61 -17.14
CA LYS A 138 -3.99 -9.27 -15.76
C LYS A 138 -3.46 -7.87 -15.47
N THR A 139 -4.30 -7.02 -14.89
CA THR A 139 -3.88 -5.69 -14.45
C THR A 139 -2.97 -5.81 -13.23
N PRO A 140 -1.98 -4.91 -13.08
CA PRO A 140 -1.10 -4.89 -11.93
C PRO A 140 -1.90 -4.73 -10.63
N ASP A 141 -1.35 -5.18 -9.51
CA ASP A 141 -2.04 -5.11 -8.21
C ASP A 141 -2.33 -3.66 -7.79
N PHE A 142 -1.36 -2.74 -7.88
CA PHE A 142 -1.49 -1.37 -7.40
C PHE A 142 -0.91 -0.30 -8.33
N ILE A 143 -1.48 0.91 -8.21
CA ILE A 143 -0.86 2.17 -8.62
C ILE A 143 -0.40 2.90 -7.35
N LEU A 144 0.84 3.38 -7.37
CA LEU A 144 1.47 4.14 -6.29
C LEU A 144 1.64 5.60 -6.71
N LEU A 145 1.57 6.49 -5.74
CA LEU A 145 1.94 7.90 -5.89
C LEU A 145 2.97 8.23 -4.82
N ASP A 146 4.07 8.88 -5.22
CA ASP A 146 5.09 9.36 -4.30
C ASP A 146 4.88 10.84 -3.87
N ARG A 147 5.72 11.32 -2.95
CA ARG A 147 5.70 12.71 -2.47
C ARG A 147 6.00 13.74 -3.56
N SER A 148 6.80 13.36 -4.55
CA SER A 148 7.18 14.21 -5.68
C SER A 148 6.02 14.43 -6.65
N GLY A 149 4.98 13.59 -6.56
CA GLY A 149 3.85 13.56 -7.49
C GLY A 149 4.08 12.61 -8.66
N ASP A 150 5.06 11.72 -8.54
CA ASP A 150 5.38 10.69 -9.51
C ASP A 150 4.60 9.41 -9.24
N LEU A 151 4.22 8.77 -10.34
CA LEU A 151 3.33 7.62 -10.33
C LEU A 151 4.13 6.37 -10.66
N HIS A 152 3.83 5.30 -9.94
CA HIS A 152 4.50 4.02 -10.13
C HIS A 152 3.49 2.89 -10.21
N ILE A 153 3.85 1.83 -10.92
CA ILE A 153 3.06 0.60 -10.99
C ILE A 153 3.70 -0.44 -10.08
N LEU A 154 2.88 -1.21 -9.38
CA LEU A 154 3.35 -2.28 -8.50
C LEU A 154 2.56 -3.58 -8.69
N GLU A 155 3.28 -4.67 -8.97
CA GLU A 155 2.80 -6.04 -8.83
C GLU A 155 3.55 -6.73 -7.70
N CYS A 156 2.86 -7.52 -6.89
CA CYS A 156 3.43 -8.16 -5.71
C CYS A 156 3.32 -9.69 -5.82
N LYS A 157 4.41 -10.37 -5.49
CA LYS A 157 4.45 -11.84 -5.41
C LYS A 157 4.86 -12.29 -4.02
N GLY A 158 4.27 -13.39 -3.58
CA GLY A 158 4.63 -14.06 -2.34
C GLY A 158 4.80 -15.55 -2.53
N THR A 159 5.77 -16.13 -1.82
CA THR A 159 5.88 -17.59 -1.74
C THR A 159 6.51 -18.07 -0.43
N GLN A 160 6.24 -19.33 -0.11
CA GLN A 160 6.87 -20.07 0.99
C GLN A 160 7.58 -21.34 0.50
N THR A 161 7.65 -21.53 -0.82
CA THR A 161 8.18 -22.76 -1.42
C THR A 161 9.70 -22.74 -1.50
N SER A 162 10.28 -21.78 -2.20
CA SER A 162 11.73 -21.59 -2.35
C SER A 162 12.04 -20.26 -3.02
N ILE A 163 13.29 -19.82 -2.96
CA ILE A 163 13.76 -18.64 -3.72
C ILE A 163 13.62 -18.89 -5.23
N ASN A 164 13.95 -20.09 -5.71
CA ASN A 164 13.79 -20.43 -7.13
C ASN A 164 12.34 -20.33 -7.62
N ARG A 165 11.36 -20.68 -6.77
CA ARG A 165 9.95 -20.50 -7.10
C ARG A 165 9.59 -19.02 -7.19
N LEU A 166 10.13 -18.19 -6.29
CA LEU A 166 9.94 -16.75 -6.33
C LEU A 166 10.51 -16.16 -7.63
N GLU A 167 11.75 -16.49 -7.98
CA GLU A 167 12.39 -16.02 -9.21
C GLU A 167 11.57 -16.39 -10.46
N LYS A 168 11.00 -17.61 -10.48
CA LYS A 168 10.06 -17.98 -11.55
C LYS A 168 8.80 -17.12 -11.55
N GLN A 169 8.17 -16.86 -10.40
CA GLN A 169 6.99 -15.99 -10.32
C GLN A 169 7.28 -14.55 -10.72
N LEU A 170 8.49 -14.07 -10.45
CA LEU A 170 8.98 -12.76 -10.88
C LEU A 170 9.17 -12.72 -12.40
N SER A 171 9.77 -13.77 -13.00
CA SER A 171 9.91 -13.90 -14.45
C SER A 171 8.57 -14.06 -15.17
N ASP A 172 7.66 -14.90 -14.65
CA ASP A 172 6.27 -14.99 -15.16
C ASP A 172 5.58 -13.62 -15.04
N GLY A 173 5.93 -12.84 -14.02
CA GLY A 173 5.50 -11.45 -13.86
C GLY A 173 6.04 -10.53 -14.97
N LYS A 174 7.24 -10.79 -15.52
CA LYS A 174 7.86 -10.06 -16.65
C LYS A 174 7.24 -10.41 -18.02
N GLU A 175 6.80 -11.65 -18.24
CA GLU A 175 6.22 -12.06 -19.53
C GLU A 175 4.75 -11.60 -19.72
N GLN A 176 4.04 -11.24 -18.64
CA GLN A 176 2.64 -10.80 -18.69
C GLN A 176 2.44 -9.35 -19.16
N VAL A 177 3.49 -8.70 -19.65
CA VAL A 177 3.56 -7.24 -19.56
C VAL A 177 4.26 -6.51 -20.71
N ASP A 178 4.46 -7.20 -21.82
CA ASP A 178 4.95 -6.57 -23.02
C ASP A 178 3.86 -5.66 -23.66
N ASN A 179 4.21 -4.40 -23.96
CA ASN A 179 3.41 -3.26 -24.47
C ASN A 179 2.83 -2.25 -23.45
N LEU A 180 3.67 -1.36 -22.91
CA LEU A 180 3.26 -0.09 -22.28
C LEU A 180 2.97 0.97 -23.36
N ASN A 181 1.83 1.64 -23.31
CA ASN A 181 1.56 2.85 -24.09
C ASN A 181 1.43 4.06 -23.16
N ASP A 182 2.55 4.67 -22.79
CA ASP A 182 2.59 5.89 -21.98
C ASP A 182 3.31 7.01 -22.74
N PRO A 183 2.70 7.55 -23.82
CA PRO A 183 3.34 8.61 -24.61
C PRO A 183 3.55 9.91 -23.81
N GLY A 184 2.84 10.06 -22.69
CA GLY A 184 2.95 11.22 -21.79
C GLY A 184 4.06 11.11 -20.75
N GLY A 185 4.68 9.93 -20.58
CA GLY A 185 5.67 9.69 -19.52
C GLY A 185 5.09 9.95 -18.12
N ILE A 186 3.84 9.51 -17.91
CA ILE A 186 3.11 9.68 -16.65
C ILE A 186 3.68 8.78 -15.56
N ILE A 187 4.07 7.55 -15.92
CA ILE A 187 4.61 6.54 -15.02
C ILE A 187 6.14 6.68 -14.95
N SER A 188 6.64 6.89 -13.74
CA SER A 188 8.07 7.03 -13.47
C SER A 188 8.75 5.67 -13.31
N GLU A 189 8.17 4.78 -12.49
CA GLU A 189 8.74 3.44 -12.29
C GLU A 189 7.68 2.36 -12.44
N LYS A 190 8.12 1.19 -12.86
CA LYS A 190 7.30 0.00 -12.87
C LYS A 190 8.01 -1.07 -12.07
N LEU A 191 7.32 -1.66 -11.09
CA LEU A 191 7.96 -2.53 -10.11
C LEU A 191 7.20 -3.86 -10.02
N VAL A 192 7.90 -4.98 -10.18
CA VAL A 192 7.45 -6.25 -9.59
C VAL A 192 8.29 -6.49 -8.35
N THR A 193 7.62 -6.83 -7.26
CA THR A 193 8.25 -7.21 -6.00
C THR A 193 7.92 -8.64 -5.65
N GLY A 194 8.84 -9.29 -4.95
CA GLY A 194 8.66 -10.68 -4.54
C GLY A 194 9.19 -10.94 -3.14
N ILE A 195 8.41 -11.59 -2.29
CA ILE A 195 8.86 -12.08 -0.99
C ILE A 195 8.88 -13.61 -0.92
N PHE A 196 9.97 -14.15 -0.40
CA PHE A 196 10.06 -15.53 0.06
C PHE A 196 10.12 -15.57 1.58
N ILE A 197 9.15 -16.26 2.18
CA ILE A 197 9.09 -16.51 3.62
C ILE A 197 9.41 -17.99 3.88
N PRO A 198 10.56 -18.29 4.49
CA PRO A 198 10.96 -19.67 4.73
C PRO A 198 10.01 -20.39 5.69
N GLN A 199 9.73 -21.65 5.39
CA GLN A 199 9.13 -22.59 6.35
C GLN A 199 10.12 -22.94 7.47
N PHE A 200 9.61 -23.45 8.60
CA PHE A 200 10.40 -23.73 9.80
C PHE A 200 11.63 -24.62 9.54
N LYS A 201 11.48 -25.67 8.72
CA LYS A 201 12.55 -26.60 8.33
C LYS A 201 13.42 -26.15 7.16
N SER A 202 13.07 -25.07 6.45
CA SER A 202 13.89 -24.59 5.33
C SER A 202 15.28 -24.18 5.82
N THR A 203 16.32 -24.42 5.04
CA THR A 203 17.68 -23.90 5.29
C THR A 203 17.91 -22.53 4.65
N GLU A 204 17.05 -22.13 3.72
CA GLU A 204 17.08 -20.82 3.09
C GLU A 204 16.71 -19.70 4.09
N GLN A 205 17.18 -18.51 3.79
CA GLN A 205 16.87 -17.27 4.53
C GLN A 205 15.73 -16.54 3.82
N ALA A 206 15.00 -15.71 4.58
CA ALA A 206 13.99 -14.85 3.97
C ALA A 206 14.63 -13.88 2.99
N TYR A 207 13.91 -13.64 1.90
CA TYR A 207 14.42 -12.93 0.75
C TYR A 207 13.33 -12.06 0.15
N PHE A 208 13.68 -10.83 -0.18
CA PHE A 208 12.84 -9.89 -0.90
C PHE A 208 13.57 -9.43 -2.15
N LYS A 209 12.87 -9.35 -3.27
CA LYS A 209 13.45 -8.91 -4.54
C LYS A 209 12.59 -7.83 -5.20
N ILE A 210 13.26 -6.85 -5.79
CA ILE A 210 12.65 -5.79 -6.59
C ILE A 210 13.25 -5.87 -8.00
N ILE A 211 12.38 -5.84 -9.01
CA ILE A 211 12.74 -5.83 -10.42
C ILE A 211 11.92 -4.73 -11.13
N ASP A 212 12.47 -4.13 -12.18
CA ASP A 212 11.73 -3.37 -13.19
C ASP A 212 11.37 -4.32 -14.33
N PRO A 213 10.12 -4.78 -14.41
CA PRO A 213 9.65 -5.54 -15.55
C PRO A 213 9.13 -4.58 -16.62
N GLU A 214 8.78 -5.11 -17.78
CA GLU A 214 7.83 -4.41 -18.66
C GLU A 214 6.46 -4.35 -17.97
N PHE A 215 5.54 -3.44 -18.33
CA PHE A 215 4.14 -3.41 -17.85
C PHE A 215 3.16 -3.03 -18.98
N SER A 216 1.94 -3.57 -18.96
CA SER A 216 0.90 -3.22 -19.95
C SER A 216 -0.19 -2.33 -19.32
N LEU A 217 -0.05 -1.01 -19.50
CA LEU A 217 -1.10 -0.01 -19.26
C LEU A 217 -1.09 1.00 -20.42
N ASP A 218 -2.23 1.64 -20.69
CA ASP A 218 -2.37 2.60 -21.80
C ASP A 218 -2.76 3.97 -21.26
N PHE A 219 -1.77 4.83 -21.02
CA PHE A 219 -1.97 6.18 -20.49
C PHE A 219 -2.14 7.25 -21.57
N ALA A 220 -2.30 6.88 -22.84
CA ALA A 220 -2.26 7.84 -23.95
C ALA A 220 -3.28 8.98 -23.86
N ASP A 221 -4.48 8.69 -23.35
CA ASP A 221 -5.59 9.65 -23.28
C ASP A 221 -5.86 10.19 -21.87
N VAL A 222 -4.89 10.08 -20.95
CA VAL A 222 -5.08 10.48 -19.54
C VAL A 222 -4.12 11.61 -19.16
N LYS A 223 -4.61 12.57 -18.37
CA LYS A 223 -3.78 13.64 -17.80
C LYS A 223 -3.18 13.18 -16.48
N LYS A 224 -1.87 13.44 -16.26
CA LYS A 224 -1.17 13.09 -15.01
C LYS A 224 -1.92 13.57 -13.76
N GLU A 225 -2.45 14.79 -13.78
CA GLU A 225 -3.20 15.34 -12.63
C GLU A 225 -4.45 14.53 -12.30
N GLU A 226 -5.16 14.02 -13.32
CA GLU A 226 -6.33 13.17 -13.09
C GLU A 226 -5.92 11.84 -12.44
N VAL A 227 -4.83 11.23 -12.91
CA VAL A 227 -4.30 9.99 -12.32
C VAL A 227 -3.93 10.18 -10.85
N VAL A 228 -3.19 11.25 -10.58
CA VAL A 228 -2.75 11.65 -9.24
C VAL A 228 -3.95 11.84 -8.31
N VAL A 229 -4.97 12.59 -8.74
CA VAL A 229 -6.14 12.85 -7.90
C VAL A 229 -6.92 11.57 -7.61
N ARG A 230 -7.03 10.64 -8.57
CA ARG A 230 -7.69 9.34 -8.32
C ARG A 230 -6.92 8.47 -7.33
N CYS A 231 -5.59 8.50 -7.35
CA CYS A 231 -4.79 7.84 -6.33
C CYS A 231 -5.05 8.44 -4.94
N LEU A 232 -5.08 9.77 -4.83
CA LEU A 232 -5.37 10.44 -3.57
C LEU A 232 -6.81 10.21 -3.08
N GLN A 233 -7.79 10.17 -4.00
CA GLN A 233 -9.18 9.84 -3.69
C GLN A 233 -9.29 8.44 -3.08
N GLY A 234 -8.69 7.44 -3.73
CA GLY A 234 -8.69 6.05 -3.26
C GLY A 234 -8.01 5.90 -1.90
N GLN A 235 -6.87 6.57 -1.72
CA GLN A 235 -6.15 6.57 -0.45
C GLN A 235 -6.95 7.25 0.67
N LEU A 236 -7.53 8.43 0.43
CA LEU A 236 -8.37 9.14 1.40
C LEU A 236 -9.55 8.26 1.84
N ALA A 237 -10.20 7.59 0.89
CA ALA A 237 -11.31 6.70 1.18
C ALA A 237 -10.89 5.54 2.10
N LYS A 238 -9.76 4.88 1.81
CA LYS A 238 -9.21 3.80 2.65
C LYS A 238 -8.93 4.28 4.07
N GLU A 239 -8.38 5.48 4.21
CA GLU A 239 -8.06 6.09 5.49
C GLU A 239 -9.28 6.44 6.34
N LEU A 240 -10.28 7.07 5.72
CA LEU A 240 -11.56 7.36 6.38
C LEU A 240 -12.23 6.09 6.91
N GLN A 241 -12.20 5.02 6.14
CA GLN A 241 -12.71 3.74 6.60
C GLN A 241 -11.92 3.17 7.78
N MET A 242 -10.59 3.33 7.82
CA MET A 242 -9.75 2.85 8.93
C MET A 242 -10.06 3.53 10.27
N VAL A 243 -10.65 4.73 10.22
CA VAL A 243 -11.05 5.52 11.40
C VAL A 243 -12.57 5.48 11.62
N ASP A 244 -13.20 4.43 11.09
CA ASP A 244 -14.63 4.12 11.20
C ASP A 244 -15.57 5.21 10.64
N LYS A 245 -15.05 6.07 9.75
CA LYS A 245 -15.85 7.00 8.93
C LYS A 245 -16.23 6.34 7.61
N ARG A 246 -16.87 5.17 7.70
CA ARG A 246 -17.13 4.31 6.53
C ARG A 246 -18.05 4.95 5.50
N GLU A 247 -19.11 5.62 5.96
CA GLU A 247 -20.02 6.36 5.08
C GLU A 247 -19.26 7.42 4.27
N TRP A 248 -18.26 8.07 4.88
CA TRP A 248 -17.43 9.05 4.20
C TRP A 248 -16.49 8.42 3.21
N GLY A 249 -15.75 7.42 3.67
CA GLY A 249 -14.81 6.71 2.81
C GLY A 249 -15.53 6.17 1.58
N ASN A 250 -16.70 5.55 1.78
CA ASN A 250 -17.48 5.01 0.68
C ASN A 250 -18.10 6.10 -0.22
N TYR A 251 -18.59 7.22 0.34
CA TYR A 251 -19.05 8.35 -0.47
C TYR A 251 -17.91 8.91 -1.33
N ILE A 252 -16.77 9.22 -0.71
CA ILE A 252 -15.58 9.77 -1.40
C ILE A 252 -15.09 8.80 -2.47
N ALA A 253 -15.03 7.50 -2.16
CA ALA A 253 -14.62 6.47 -3.11
C ALA A 253 -15.51 6.42 -4.35
N ASN A 254 -16.76 6.87 -4.27
CA ASN A 254 -17.76 6.80 -5.34
C ASN A 254 -17.99 8.11 -6.10
N ILE A 255 -17.29 9.20 -5.75
CA ILE A 255 -17.40 10.48 -6.46
C ILE A 255 -16.78 10.35 -7.86
N LYS A 256 -17.61 10.56 -8.89
CA LYS A 256 -17.15 10.60 -10.28
C LYS A 256 -16.54 11.96 -10.61
N GLU A 257 -17.27 13.04 -10.38
CA GLU A 257 -16.84 14.40 -10.71
C GLU A 257 -16.32 15.13 -9.47
N LEU A 258 -15.03 14.96 -9.14
CA LEU A 258 -14.43 15.54 -7.93
C LEU A 258 -14.44 17.07 -7.91
N LYS A 259 -14.56 17.71 -9.07
CA LYS A 259 -14.66 19.17 -9.22
C LYS A 259 -16.04 19.71 -8.82
N GLU A 260 -17.07 18.87 -8.86
CA GLU A 260 -18.44 19.25 -8.51
C GLU A 260 -18.72 19.13 -7.00
N VAL A 261 -17.87 18.40 -6.27
CA VAL A 261 -18.01 18.21 -4.83
C VAL A 261 -17.20 19.25 -4.08
N ASN A 262 -17.90 20.23 -3.52
CA ASN A 262 -17.33 21.22 -2.62
C ASN A 262 -17.08 20.61 -1.22
N LEU A 263 -16.03 21.04 -0.53
CA LEU A 263 -15.74 20.54 0.82
C LEU A 263 -16.84 20.88 1.83
N GLU A 264 -17.50 22.05 1.73
CA GLU A 264 -18.67 22.40 2.55
C GLU A 264 -19.75 21.32 2.45
N HIS A 265 -20.05 20.86 1.23
CA HIS A 265 -21.05 19.81 1.01
C HIS A 265 -20.67 18.51 1.72
N LEU A 266 -19.38 18.15 1.78
CA LEU A 266 -18.95 16.99 2.57
C LEU A 266 -19.26 17.18 4.05
N PHE A 267 -18.93 18.34 4.64
CA PHE A 267 -19.22 18.61 6.05
C PHE A 267 -20.73 18.59 6.36
N GLU A 268 -21.57 19.09 5.45
CA GLU A 268 -23.04 19.03 5.56
C GLU A 268 -23.57 17.60 5.48
N VAL A 269 -23.18 16.84 4.46
CA VAL A 269 -23.61 15.44 4.25
C VAL A 269 -23.32 14.60 5.48
N PHE A 270 -22.18 14.86 6.11
CA PHE A 270 -21.73 14.07 7.24
C PHE A 270 -22.05 14.67 8.62
N LYS A 271 -22.74 15.81 8.65
CA LYS A 271 -23.18 16.49 9.89
C LYS A 271 -22.05 16.62 10.91
N VAL A 272 -20.88 17.08 10.46
CA VAL A 272 -19.75 17.29 11.38
C VAL A 272 -19.83 18.66 12.00
N ASP A 273 -20.35 18.66 13.21
CA ASP A 273 -20.42 19.84 14.06
C ASP A 273 -19.11 20.11 14.81
N ASP A 274 -18.19 19.12 14.89
CA ASP A 274 -16.94 19.25 15.63
C ASP A 274 -15.73 18.70 14.85
N VAL A 275 -14.77 19.58 14.55
CA VAL A 275 -13.52 19.29 13.82
C VAL A 275 -12.49 18.61 14.73
N ASN A 276 -12.81 18.44 16.03
CA ASN A 276 -12.05 17.63 16.98
C ASN A 276 -12.27 16.13 16.74
N LEU A 277 -11.94 15.67 15.54
CA LEU A 277 -11.90 14.26 15.16
C LEU A 277 -10.60 13.59 15.64
N ASP A 278 -10.17 13.86 16.88
CA ASP A 278 -9.10 13.09 17.51
C ASP A 278 -9.63 11.67 17.77
N TYR A 279 -9.66 10.89 16.69
CA TYR A 279 -10.08 9.51 16.73
C TYR A 279 -8.88 8.71 17.20
N SER A 280 -8.90 8.34 18.47
CA SER A 280 -7.98 7.34 19.01
C SER A 280 -8.78 6.14 19.48
N ASN A 281 -8.70 5.05 18.74
CA ASN A 281 -9.09 3.76 19.30
C ASN A 281 -7.87 3.10 19.90
N ASN A 282 -7.98 2.83 21.21
CA ASN A 282 -7.05 1.99 21.91
C ASN A 282 -7.60 0.56 21.86
N PHE A 283 -6.87 -0.34 21.21
CA PHE A 283 -7.19 -1.77 21.27
C PHE A 283 -6.15 -2.49 22.12
N HIS A 284 -6.64 -3.44 22.92
CA HIS A 284 -5.80 -4.28 23.77
C HIS A 284 -5.91 -5.72 23.27
N SER A 285 -4.77 -6.32 22.91
CA SER A 285 -4.68 -7.73 22.55
C SER A 285 -3.30 -8.25 22.95
N ASP A 286 -3.27 -9.30 23.76
CA ASP A 286 -2.10 -10.10 24.14
C ASP A 286 -0.79 -9.31 24.29
N GLY A 287 -0.76 -8.40 25.27
CA GLY A 287 0.44 -7.63 25.61
C GLY A 287 0.72 -6.41 24.73
N PHE A 288 -0.10 -6.12 23.73
CA PHE A 288 0.04 -4.92 22.88
C PHE A 288 -1.08 -3.90 23.11
N GLU A 289 -0.71 -2.63 23.02
CA GLU A 289 -1.62 -1.51 22.90
C GLU A 289 -1.49 -0.91 21.50
N TRP A 290 -2.58 -1.00 20.76
CA TRP A 290 -2.73 -0.40 19.45
C TRP A 290 -3.43 0.93 19.60
N LYS A 291 -2.82 1.98 19.05
CA LYS A 291 -3.41 3.30 19.00
C LYS A 291 -3.42 3.78 17.56
N VAL A 292 -4.57 3.60 16.91
CA VAL A 292 -4.84 4.21 15.61
C VAL A 292 -5.25 5.64 15.88
N LYS A 293 -4.45 6.61 15.42
CA LYS A 293 -4.79 8.02 15.42
C LYS A 293 -5.07 8.47 14.00
N PHE A 294 -6.09 9.26 13.81
CA PHE A 294 -6.16 10.12 12.64
C PHE A 294 -5.73 11.51 13.07
N HIS A 295 -4.61 12.00 12.56
CA HIS A 295 -4.31 13.41 12.65
C HIS A 295 -5.40 14.19 11.92
N THR A 296 -6.18 14.90 12.73
CA THR A 296 -7.20 15.85 12.28
C THR A 296 -6.65 16.94 11.38
N THR A 297 -5.34 17.06 11.20
CA THR A 297 -4.69 18.02 10.30
C THR A 297 -5.33 18.03 8.92
N ILE A 298 -5.67 16.88 8.31
CA ILE A 298 -6.35 16.90 7.01
C ILE A 298 -7.77 17.45 7.12
N PHE A 299 -8.53 17.07 8.15
CA PHE A 299 -9.90 17.56 8.35
C PHE A 299 -9.93 19.03 8.70
N LYS A 300 -8.95 19.48 9.49
CA LYS A 300 -8.71 20.88 9.81
C LYS A 300 -8.39 21.65 8.53
N LYS A 301 -7.50 21.14 7.68
CA LYS A 301 -7.22 21.71 6.36
C LYS A 301 -8.47 21.71 5.48
N MET A 302 -9.26 20.63 5.44
CA MET A 302 -10.52 20.59 4.68
C MET A 302 -11.50 21.64 5.20
N ASN A 303 -11.60 21.79 6.52
CA ASN A 303 -12.46 22.75 7.19
C ASN A 303 -12.02 24.21 6.96
N GLU A 304 -10.71 24.47 6.95
CA GLU A 304 -10.13 25.78 6.63
C GLU A 304 -10.30 26.14 5.15
N ASN A 305 -10.43 25.14 4.28
CA ASN A 305 -10.58 25.30 2.84
C ASN A 305 -11.99 24.95 2.36
N ARG A 306 -13.04 25.10 3.20
CA ARG A 306 -14.42 24.70 2.86
C ARG A 306 -14.89 25.20 1.49
N ASN A 307 -14.42 26.35 1.03
CA ASN A 307 -14.85 26.95 -0.23
C ASN A 307 -14.26 26.32 -1.51
N ILE A 308 -13.31 25.38 -1.42
CA ILE A 308 -12.72 24.74 -2.61
C ILE A 308 -13.38 23.38 -2.88
N ASN A 309 -13.24 22.90 -4.12
CA ASN A 309 -13.67 21.56 -4.48
C ASN A 309 -12.65 20.49 -4.04
N LEU A 310 -13.11 19.25 -3.93
CA LEU A 310 -12.28 18.13 -3.48
C LEU A 310 -11.09 17.87 -4.41
N TYR A 311 -11.25 18.08 -5.72
CA TYR A 311 -10.15 17.93 -6.69
C TYR A 311 -8.97 18.87 -6.37
N ASP A 312 -9.24 20.17 -6.22
CA ASP A 312 -8.22 21.17 -5.92
C ASP A 312 -7.61 20.97 -4.52
N PHE A 313 -8.42 20.53 -3.56
CA PHE A 313 -7.93 20.16 -2.23
C PHE A 313 -6.92 19.02 -2.28
N LEU A 314 -7.23 17.93 -2.99
CA LEU A 314 -6.33 16.77 -3.09
C LEU A 314 -5.02 17.14 -3.79
N LEU A 315 -5.08 17.83 -4.93
CA LEU A 315 -3.87 18.31 -5.62
C LEU A 315 -3.01 19.23 -4.76
N GLY A 316 -3.64 20.16 -4.03
CA GLY A 316 -2.95 21.11 -3.16
C GLY A 316 -2.17 20.47 -2.00
N ASN A 317 -2.52 19.23 -1.61
CA ASN A 317 -1.94 18.54 -0.46
C ASN A 317 -0.82 17.55 -0.80
N ILE A 318 -0.44 17.39 -2.07
CA ILE A 318 0.69 16.53 -2.46
C ILE A 318 2.01 17.07 -1.89
N LYS A 319 2.20 18.40 -1.88
CA LYS A 319 3.51 19.04 -1.65
C LYS A 319 3.78 19.56 -0.22
N LYS A 320 2.96 19.23 0.79
CA LYS A 320 3.12 19.82 2.14
C LYS A 320 3.11 18.82 3.30
N GLU A 321 4.29 18.73 3.94
CA GLU A 321 4.66 18.32 5.30
C GLU A 321 4.22 16.94 5.83
N VAL A 322 5.20 16.06 6.09
CA VAL A 322 5.36 15.32 7.36
C VAL A 322 6.86 15.17 7.68
N ARG A 323 7.26 15.51 8.90
CA ARG A 323 8.59 15.19 9.47
C ARG A 323 8.50 13.79 10.07
N VAL A 324 9.35 12.86 9.64
CA VAL A 324 9.53 11.58 10.34
C VAL A 324 10.21 11.85 11.68
N GLY A 325 9.43 11.95 12.74
CA GLY A 325 9.94 11.98 14.11
C GLY A 325 10.34 10.57 14.55
N LYS A 326 11.60 10.37 14.92
CA LYS A 326 11.99 9.20 15.72
C LYS A 326 11.49 9.42 17.15
N ASN A 327 10.46 8.69 17.56
CA ASN A 327 10.11 8.53 18.97
C ASN A 327 10.40 7.10 19.46
N ASP A 328 10.43 6.98 20.79
CA ASP A 328 10.99 5.91 21.62
C ASP A 328 10.89 4.46 21.10
N ARG A 329 11.87 3.63 21.53
CA ARG A 329 12.10 2.23 21.09
C ARG A 329 10.90 1.27 21.18
N ASN A 330 9.78 1.68 21.78
CA ASN A 330 8.60 0.87 22.03
C ASN A 330 7.35 1.31 21.26
N GLN A 331 7.41 2.35 20.42
CA GLN A 331 6.27 2.83 19.63
C GLN A 331 6.60 2.80 18.13
N ILE A 332 5.78 2.13 17.34
CA ILE A 332 5.82 2.17 15.87
C ILE A 332 4.82 3.23 15.43
N GLU A 333 5.14 4.00 14.39
CA GLU A 333 4.25 5.01 13.84
C GLU A 333 4.29 4.93 12.31
N VAL A 334 3.17 4.57 11.68
CA VAL A 334 3.00 4.60 10.22
C VAL A 334 2.16 5.82 9.88
N ASN A 335 2.75 6.75 9.13
CA ASN A 335 2.12 8.00 8.75
C ASN A 335 1.72 7.98 7.28
N SER A 336 0.44 8.24 7.01
CA SER A 336 -0.01 8.65 5.70
C SER A 336 0.04 10.18 5.59
N VAL A 337 0.04 10.64 4.36
CA VAL A 337 0.04 12.08 4.07
C VAL A 337 -1.33 12.70 4.23
N LEU A 338 -2.36 11.88 4.08
CA LEU A 338 -3.74 12.32 4.28
C LEU A 338 -4.14 12.25 5.75
N GLY A 339 -3.20 12.04 6.67
CA GLY A 339 -3.37 12.29 8.10
C GLY A 339 -3.60 11.04 8.95
N LEU A 340 -3.52 9.83 8.41
CA LEU A 340 -3.59 8.63 9.24
C LEU A 340 -2.25 8.33 9.90
N THR A 341 -2.29 8.10 11.21
CA THR A 341 -1.15 7.65 11.99
C THR A 341 -1.50 6.41 12.76
N ILE A 342 -1.02 5.26 12.31
CA ILE A 342 -1.21 4.02 13.07
C ILE A 342 -0.01 3.83 13.96
N SER A 343 -0.26 3.78 15.28
CA SER A 343 0.77 3.43 16.23
C SER A 343 0.48 2.15 16.97
N ALA A 344 1.53 1.40 17.26
CA ALA A 344 1.47 0.17 18.02
C ALA A 344 2.60 0.15 19.03
N SER A 345 2.29 -0.20 20.27
CA SER A 345 3.25 -0.29 21.35
C SER A 345 3.10 -1.59 22.12
N ASN A 346 4.22 -2.12 22.58
CA ASN A 346 4.23 -3.24 23.50
C ASN A 346 3.97 -2.70 24.92
N LYS A 347 3.10 -3.34 25.70
CA LYS A 347 2.84 -2.95 27.09
C LYS A 347 3.98 -3.30 28.05
N ASN A 348 4.99 -4.06 27.57
CA ASN A 348 6.14 -4.51 28.35
C ASN A 348 7.37 -3.61 28.18
#